data_AF-A0A0S7EY18-F1
#
_entry.id   AF-A0A0S7EY18-F1
#
_cell.length_a   1.000
_cell.length_b   1.000
_cell.length_c   1.000
_cell.angle_alpha   90.00
_cell.angle_beta   90.00
_cell.angle_gamma   90.00
#
_symmetry.space_group_name_H-M   'P 1'
#
loop_
_entity.id
_entity.type
_entity.pdbx_description
1 polymer ?
#
loop_
_entity_poly.entity_id
_entity_poly.type
_entity_poly.pdbx_seq_one_letter_code
_entity_poly.pdbx_strand_id
1 'polypeptide(L)'
;LTLEAVNIHVLLDHCFATPSPYNMTQRDQYNFFTGCQVSSRTSITSNGLSNVAKFNFEAFRFVQHKDQEKSTIYLHCILRLCEPNKCQELLNACNARRKRSLTPFGEESSNSATVSVGPLYTAATEPDVPEAAG
;
A
#
# COMPACT_ATOMS: atom_id res chain seq x y z
N LEU A 1 -24.82 4.98 23.72
CA LEU A 1 -23.85 5.59 22.79
C LEU A 1 -24.60 5.95 21.52
N THR A 2 -24.91 7.22 21.29
CA THR A 2 -25.46 7.70 20.01
C THR A 2 -24.28 7.99 19.08
N LEU A 3 -24.23 7.29 17.94
CA LEU A 3 -23.25 7.54 16.89
C LEU A 3 -23.92 8.44 15.86
N GLU A 4 -23.31 9.59 15.57
CA GLU A 4 -23.69 10.41 14.42
C GLU A 4 -22.94 9.90 13.18
N ALA A 5 -23.66 9.69 12.08
CA ALA A 5 -23.05 9.32 10.82
C ALA A 5 -22.36 10.56 10.22
N VAL A 6 -21.02 10.51 10.15
CA VAL A 6 -20.23 11.54 9.47
C VAL A 6 -19.93 11.06 8.05
N ASN A 7 -20.15 11.92 7.07
CA ASN A 7 -19.81 11.63 5.68
C ASN A 7 -18.30 11.75 5.46
N ILE A 8 -17.58 10.65 5.68
CA ILE A 8 -16.14 10.55 5.50
C ILE A 8 -15.78 9.55 4.42
N HIS A 9 -14.71 9.84 3.70
CA HIS A 9 -14.09 8.92 2.76
C HIS A 9 -12.73 8.44 3.32
N VAL A 10 -12.35 7.24 2.91
CA VAL A 10 -11.04 6.65 3.20
C VAL A 10 -10.12 6.91 2.01
N LEU A 11 -9.00 7.57 2.28
CA LEU A 11 -7.93 7.81 1.31
C LEU A 11 -6.66 7.08 1.77
N LEU A 12 -6.17 6.16 0.95
CA LEU A 12 -4.85 5.56 1.07
C LEU A 12 -3.85 6.49 0.40
N ASP A 13 -2.92 7.01 1.18
CA ASP A 13 -1.92 8.01 0.79
C ASP A 13 -0.68 7.35 0.18
N HIS A 14 -0.21 6.26 0.79
CA HIS A 14 0.92 5.45 0.35
C HIS A 14 0.77 4.06 0.90
N CYS A 15 0.83 3.05 0.04
CA CYS A 15 0.91 1.66 0.46
C CYS A 15 2.23 1.04 0.00
N PHE A 16 2.87 0.30 0.91
CA PHE A 16 4.12 -0.40 0.67
C PHE A 16 4.18 -1.70 1.46
N ALA A 17 5.12 -2.57 1.10
CA ALA A 17 5.40 -3.78 1.83
C ALA A 17 6.84 -3.83 2.30
N THR A 18 7.08 -4.48 3.44
CA THR A 18 8.41 -4.78 3.97
C THR A 18 8.57 -6.28 4.25
N PRO A 19 9.80 -6.80 4.31
CA PRO A 19 10.04 -8.20 4.66
C PRO A 19 10.02 -8.46 6.17
N SER A 20 9.99 -7.41 7.00
CA SER A 20 10.10 -7.44 8.46
C SER A 20 9.19 -6.39 9.11
N PRO A 21 8.67 -6.62 10.34
CA PRO A 21 7.83 -5.66 11.03
C PRO A 21 8.62 -4.46 11.61
N TYR A 22 9.94 -4.58 11.69
CA TYR A 22 10.85 -3.55 12.21
C TYR A 22 11.83 -3.09 11.11
N ASN A 23 12.50 -1.95 11.31
CA ASN A 23 13.51 -1.38 10.41
C ASN A 23 12.97 -1.03 9.00
N MET A 24 12.02 -0.10 8.95
CA MET A 24 11.47 0.48 7.71
C MET A 24 12.48 1.42 7.02
N THR A 25 13.63 0.91 6.61
CA THR A 25 14.49 1.69 5.73
C THR A 25 13.87 1.71 4.33
N GLN A 26 13.94 2.84 3.64
CA GLN A 26 13.40 3.01 2.28
C GLN A 26 13.98 2.01 1.26
N ARG A 27 15.09 1.33 1.59
CA ARG A 27 15.76 0.35 0.71
C ARG A 27 15.11 -1.02 0.76
N ASP A 28 14.40 -1.34 1.83
CA ASP A 28 13.85 -2.68 2.07
C ASP A 28 12.33 -2.73 1.84
N GLN A 29 11.77 -1.71 1.20
CA GLN A 29 10.34 -1.61 0.93
C GLN A 29 10.00 -1.81 -0.55
N TYR A 30 8.89 -2.49 -0.82
CA TYR A 30 8.25 -2.52 -2.14
C TYR A 30 7.08 -1.55 -2.15
N ASN A 31 7.17 -0.49 -2.95
CA ASN A 31 6.11 0.51 -3.05
C ASN A 31 5.00 0.04 -4.00
N PHE A 32 3.76 -0.06 -3.50
CA PHE A 32 2.60 -0.34 -4.34
C PHE A 32 2.16 0.93 -5.06
N PHE A 33 2.01 2.03 -4.31
CA PHE A 33 1.74 3.36 -4.85
C PHE A 33 1.99 4.44 -3.79
N THR A 34 2.33 5.65 -4.24
CA THR A 34 2.40 6.87 -3.41
C THR A 34 1.61 7.96 -4.11
N GLY A 35 0.50 8.38 -3.50
CA GLY A 35 -0.50 9.22 -4.15
C GLY A 35 -0.97 8.60 -5.47
N CYS A 36 -0.69 9.28 -6.58
CA CYS A 36 -1.04 8.80 -7.92
C CYS A 36 0.12 8.16 -8.69
N GLN A 37 1.29 8.01 -8.06
CA GLN A 37 2.37 7.20 -8.62
C GLN A 37 2.11 5.73 -8.28
N VAL A 38 1.59 4.98 -9.25
CA VAL A 38 1.22 3.58 -9.07
C VAL A 38 2.27 2.68 -9.71
N SER A 39 2.72 1.65 -8.99
CA SER A 39 3.63 0.62 -9.52
C SER A 39 2.94 -0.18 -10.64
N SER A 40 3.73 -0.68 -11.60
CA SER A 40 3.20 -1.43 -12.75
C SER A 40 2.44 -2.70 -12.39
N ARG A 41 2.68 -3.27 -11.19
CA ARG A 41 2.02 -4.47 -10.68
C ARG A 41 0.91 -4.17 -9.66
N THR A 42 0.45 -2.93 -9.61
CA THR A 42 -0.58 -2.45 -8.69
C THR A 42 -1.74 -1.83 -9.48
N SER A 43 -2.96 -2.08 -9.06
CA SER A 43 -4.16 -1.40 -9.57
C SER A 43 -4.98 -0.84 -8.42
N ILE A 44 -5.38 0.43 -8.51
CA ILE A 44 -6.27 1.06 -7.53
C ILE A 44 -7.70 0.99 -8.07
N THR A 45 -8.58 0.29 -7.37
CA THR A 45 -9.99 0.12 -7.77
C THR A 45 -10.88 1.24 -7.21
N SER A 46 -10.65 1.66 -5.97
CA SER A 46 -11.36 2.76 -5.33
C SER A 46 -10.43 3.40 -4.30
N ASN A 47 -10.31 4.73 -4.29
CA ASN A 47 -9.55 5.44 -3.27
C ASN A 47 -10.06 6.87 -3.11
N GLY A 48 -10.39 7.30 -1.88
CA GLY A 48 -10.90 8.65 -1.60
C GLY A 48 -12.31 8.95 -2.13
N LEU A 49 -13.05 7.93 -2.61
CA LEU A 49 -14.39 8.08 -3.23
C LEU A 49 -15.55 7.62 -2.35
N SER A 50 -15.26 6.89 -1.27
CA SER A 50 -16.24 6.39 -0.31
C SER A 50 -15.55 6.08 1.02
N ASN A 51 -16.29 5.57 2.00
CA ASN A 51 -15.74 5.00 3.22
C ASN A 51 -14.96 3.69 3.00
N VAL A 52 -14.79 3.25 1.74
CA VAL A 52 -14.00 2.07 1.35
C VAL A 52 -12.95 2.45 0.32
N ALA A 53 -11.70 2.06 0.59
CA ALA A 53 -10.60 2.08 -0.36
C ALA A 53 -10.19 0.63 -0.71
N LYS A 54 -9.89 0.38 -1.98
CA LYS A 54 -9.53 -0.93 -2.51
C LYS A 54 -8.45 -0.78 -3.58
N PHE A 55 -7.37 -1.53 -3.42
CA PHE A 55 -6.35 -1.73 -4.44
C PHE A 55 -6.01 -3.22 -4.49
N ASN A 56 -5.43 -3.65 -5.61
CA ASN A 56 -4.95 -5.01 -5.82
C ASN A 56 -3.50 -4.93 -6.28
N PHE A 57 -2.72 -5.96 -5.99
CA PHE A 57 -1.34 -6.09 -6.42
C PHE A 57 -1.06 -7.52 -6.87
N GLU A 58 -0.12 -7.69 -7.79
CA GLU A 58 0.39 -9.02 -8.13
C GLU A 58 1.30 -9.54 -7.01
N ALA A 59 1.17 -10.82 -6.68
CA ALA A 59 2.05 -11.46 -5.70
C ALA A 59 3.52 -11.33 -6.10
N PHE A 60 4.39 -11.15 -5.11
CA PHE A 60 5.83 -10.96 -5.29
C PHE A 60 6.61 -11.64 -4.17
N ARG A 61 7.93 -11.75 -4.36
CA ARG A 61 8.88 -12.25 -3.36
C ARG A 61 9.97 -11.22 -3.14
N PHE A 62 10.41 -11.05 -1.89
CA PHE A 62 11.57 -10.22 -1.59
C PHE A 62 12.84 -10.97 -1.98
N VAL A 63 13.79 -10.28 -2.61
CA VAL A 63 15.07 -10.88 -3.06
C VAL A 63 15.87 -11.46 -1.88
N GLN A 64 15.81 -10.85 -0.69
CA GLN A 64 16.43 -11.37 0.52
C GLN A 64 15.85 -12.72 0.99
N HIS A 65 14.66 -13.10 0.51
CA HIS A 65 14.01 -14.39 0.79
C HIS A 65 14.09 -15.35 -0.41
N LYS A 66 15.03 -15.11 -1.35
CA LYS A 66 15.17 -15.95 -2.56
C LYS A 66 15.48 -17.42 -2.22
N ASP A 67 16.26 -17.67 -1.16
CA ASP A 67 16.70 -19.01 -0.75
C ASP A 67 15.81 -19.58 0.38
N GLN A 68 14.70 -18.92 0.70
CA GLN A 68 13.73 -19.37 1.69
C GLN A 68 12.52 -20.00 0.99
N GLU A 69 11.85 -20.96 1.61
CA GLU A 69 10.65 -21.58 1.05
C GLU A 69 9.53 -20.55 0.78
N LYS A 70 9.38 -19.59 1.70
CA LYS A 70 8.34 -18.55 1.64
C LYS A 70 8.95 -17.16 1.85
N SER A 71 8.35 -16.16 1.22
CA SER A 71 8.62 -14.76 1.57
C SER A 71 7.63 -14.29 2.63
N THR A 72 8.14 -13.72 3.71
CA THR A 72 7.33 -12.96 4.69
C THR A 72 7.07 -11.57 4.15
N ILE A 73 5.82 -11.11 4.25
CA ILE A 73 5.35 -9.81 3.76
C ILE A 73 4.57 -9.12 4.89
N TYR A 74 4.94 -7.88 5.20
CA TYR A 74 4.14 -6.97 6.00
C TYR A 74 3.62 -5.87 5.08
N LEU A 75 2.31 -5.67 5.04
CA LEU A 75 1.65 -4.63 4.26
C LEU A 75 1.43 -3.41 5.15
N HIS A 76 1.77 -2.23 4.66
CA HIS A 76 1.59 -0.95 5.33
C HIS A 76 0.86 0.01 4.41
N CYS A 77 -0.10 0.74 4.94
CA CYS A 77 -0.76 1.83 4.24
C CYS A 77 -0.92 3.03 5.16
N ILE A 78 -0.39 4.18 4.74
CA ILE A 78 -0.70 5.47 5.36
C ILE A 78 -2.11 5.83 4.91
N LEU A 79 -3.06 5.91 5.85
CA LEU A 79 -4.46 6.23 5.61
C LEU A 79 -4.79 7.63 6.13
N ARG A 80 -5.69 8.32 5.43
CA ARG A 80 -6.30 9.59 5.82
C ARG A 80 -7.81 9.46 5.75
N LEU A 81 -8.50 10.00 6.75
CA LEU A 81 -9.94 10.22 6.68
C LEU A 81 -10.17 11.67 6.22
N CYS A 82 -10.98 11.86 5.19
CA CYS A 82 -11.27 13.19 4.65
C CYS A 82 -12.74 13.32 4.25
N GLU A 83 -13.24 14.55 4.31
CA GLU A 83 -14.52 14.89 3.67
C GLU A 83 -14.40 14.69 2.14
N PRO A 84 -15.50 14.37 1.44
CA PRO A 84 -15.48 14.05 0.01
C PRO A 84 -14.72 15.07 -0.85
N ASN A 85 -15.01 16.36 -0.66
CA ASN A 85 -14.37 17.44 -1.40
C ASN A 85 -12.86 17.52 -1.13
N LYS A 86 -12.43 17.25 0.11
CA LYS A 86 -11.02 17.29 0.48
C LYS A 86 -10.25 16.12 -0.13
N CYS A 87 -10.83 14.92 -0.15
CA CYS A 87 -10.22 13.78 -0.82
C CYS A 87 -10.07 14.04 -2.32
N GLN A 88 -11.09 14.63 -2.97
CA GLN A 88 -11.04 14.98 -4.38
C GLN A 88 -9.98 16.05 -4.68
N GLU A 89 -9.83 17.06 -3.82
CA GLU A 89 -8.76 18.07 -3.93
C GLU A 89 -7.37 17.42 -3.88
N LEU A 90 -7.14 16.52 -2.92
CA LEU A 90 -5.88 15.79 -2.77
C LEU A 90 -5.57 14.92 -4.00
N LEU A 91 -6.55 14.18 -4.51
CA LEU A 91 -6.39 13.35 -5.71
C LEU A 91 -6.17 14.19 -6.98
N ASN A 92 -6.85 15.32 -7.12
CA ASN A 92 -6.68 16.22 -8.26
C ASN A 92 -5.30 16.87 -8.30
N ALA A 93 -4.69 17.11 -7.12
CA ALA A 93 -3.34 17.67 -7.03
C ALA A 93 -2.28 16.79 -7.70
N CYS A 94 -2.56 15.51 -7.93
CA CYS A 94 -1.70 14.62 -8.72
C CYS A 94 -1.56 15.04 -10.19
N ASN A 95 -2.62 15.62 -10.78
CA ASN A 95 -2.67 15.99 -12.19
C ASN A 95 -2.22 17.44 -12.44
N ALA A 96 -2.19 18.26 -11.40
CA ALA A 96 -1.71 19.64 -11.47
C ALA A 96 -0.18 19.67 -11.43
N ARG A 97 0.43 20.26 -12.46
CA ARG A 97 1.89 20.42 -12.65
C ARG A 97 2.59 20.97 -11.39
N ARG A 98 3.06 20.08 -10.50
CA ARG A 98 4.07 20.25 -9.43
C ARG A 98 4.12 21.61 -8.71
N LYS A 99 3.02 22.33 -8.58
CA LYS A 99 2.97 23.54 -7.74
C LYS A 99 2.81 23.05 -6.31
N ARG A 100 3.93 22.61 -5.71
CA ARG A 100 4.11 22.17 -4.32
C ARG A 100 2.77 21.93 -3.62
N SER A 101 2.20 20.73 -3.80
CA SER A 101 1.08 20.29 -2.98
C SER A 101 1.43 20.60 -1.54
N LEU A 102 0.59 21.36 -0.84
CA LEU A 102 0.80 21.72 0.56
C LEU A 102 0.81 20.48 1.47
N THR A 103 0.40 19.33 0.95
CA THR A 103 0.51 18.03 1.61
C THR A 103 1.13 17.01 0.65
N PRO A 104 2.43 16.69 0.76
CA PRO A 104 3.02 15.59 0.01
C PRO A 104 2.35 14.27 0.40
N PHE A 105 2.18 13.38 -0.58
CA PHE A 105 1.81 11.98 -0.36
C PHE A 105 3.05 11.22 0.15
N GLY A 106 2.85 10.20 0.99
CA GLY A 106 3.90 9.30 1.46
C GLY A 106 4.61 9.73 2.75
N GLU A 107 4.17 10.82 3.36
CA GLU A 107 4.63 11.24 4.69
C GLU A 107 3.47 11.21 5.67
N GLU A 108 3.71 10.64 6.86
CA GLU A 108 2.77 10.74 7.96
C GLU A 108 2.67 12.19 8.44
N SER A 109 1.44 12.60 8.75
CA SER A 109 1.07 13.89 9.31
C SER A 109 0.08 13.71 10.45
N SER A 110 -0.30 14.80 11.12
CA SER A 110 -1.33 14.79 12.17
C SER A 110 -2.69 14.24 11.72
N ASN A 111 -2.93 14.19 10.40
CA ASN A 111 -4.22 13.80 9.82
C ASN A 111 -4.14 12.42 9.14
N SER A 112 -3.12 11.63 9.45
CA SER A 112 -2.91 10.30 8.88
C SER A 112 -2.52 9.29 9.95
N ALA A 113 -2.74 8.02 9.67
CA ALA A 113 -2.21 6.92 10.47
C ALA A 113 -1.77 5.77 9.57
N THR A 114 -0.73 5.03 9.94
CA THR A 114 -0.39 3.78 9.25
C THR A 114 -1.20 2.61 9.77
N VAL A 115 -1.95 1.94 8.88
CA VAL A 115 -2.48 0.60 9.13
C VAL A 115 -1.50 -0.44 8.59
N SER A 116 -1.25 -1.47 9.39
CA SER A 116 -0.34 -2.55 9.02
C SER A 116 -1.01 -3.92 9.16
N VAL A 117 -0.69 -4.83 8.24
CA VAL A 117 -1.15 -6.23 8.24
C VAL A 117 0.04 -7.14 7.99
N GLY A 118 0.21 -8.17 8.83
CA GLY A 118 1.22 -9.20 8.62
C GLY A 118 1.49 -10.03 9.88
N PRO A 119 2.31 -11.10 9.74
CA PRO A 119 2.94 -11.53 8.51
C PRO A 119 1.96 -12.20 7.53
N LEU A 120 2.12 -11.88 6.25
CA LEU A 120 1.56 -12.63 5.12
C LEU A 120 2.68 -13.48 4.51
N TYR A 121 2.35 -14.67 4.02
CA TYR A 121 3.32 -15.57 3.41
C TYR A 121 2.96 -15.85 1.96
N THR A 122 3.97 -15.88 1.09
CA THR A 122 3.80 -16.46 -0.24
C THR A 122 3.59 -17.97 -0.14
N ALA A 123 3.04 -18.57 -1.20
CA ALA A 123 3.10 -20.02 -1.34
C ALA A 123 4.55 -20.50 -1.25
N ALA A 124 4.71 -21.72 -0.73
CA ALA A 124 5.98 -22.43 -0.78
C ALA A 124 6.37 -22.63 -2.24
N THR A 125 7.62 -22.38 -2.59
CA THR A 125 8.16 -22.98 -3.81
C THR A 125 8.16 -24.48 -3.60
N GLU A 126 7.40 -25.24 -4.40
CA GLU A 126 7.56 -26.69 -4.43
C GLU A 126 9.02 -27.00 -4.76
N PRO A 127 9.67 -27.96 -4.08
CA PRO A 127 11.00 -28.38 -4.47
C PRO A 127 10.95 -28.84 -5.93
N ASP A 128 11.87 -28.34 -6.76
CA ASP A 128 12.06 -28.80 -8.14
C ASP A 128 12.20 -30.33 -8.11
N VAL A 129 11.13 -31.06 -8.45
CA VAL A 129 11.20 -32.51 -8.61
C VAL A 129 12.05 -32.72 -9.86
N PRO A 130 13.24 -33.36 -9.76
CA PRO A 130 14.01 -33.64 -10.95
C PRO A 130 13.16 -34.53 -11.85
N GLU A 131 12.91 -34.04 -13.06
CA GLU A 131 12.29 -34.81 -14.14
C GLU A 131 13.08 -36.11 -14.28
N ALA A 132 12.45 -37.23 -13.91
CA ALA A 132 13.07 -38.54 -13.98
C ALA A 132 13.40 -38.82 -15.45
N ALA A 133 14.69 -38.82 -15.78
CA ALA A 133 15.18 -39.24 -17.09
C ALA A 133 14.74 -40.70 -17.32
N GLY A 134 13.83 -40.89 -18.28
CA GLY A 134 13.52 -42.18 -18.88
C GLY A 134 14.53 -42.59 -19.93
#